data_AF-A0A6L3VS54-F1
#
_entry.id   AF-A0A6L3VS54-F1
#
_cell.length_a   1.000
_cell.length_b   1.000
_cell.length_c   1.000
_cell.angle_alpha   90.00
_cell.angle_beta   90.00
_cell.angle_gamma   90.00
#
_symmetry.space_group_name_H-M   'P 1'
#
loop_
_entity.id
_entity.type
_entity.pdbx_description
1 polymer ?
#
loop_
_entity_poly.entity_id
_entity_poly.type
_entity_poly.pdbx_seq_one_letter_code
_entity_poly.pdbx_strand_id
1 'polypeptide(L)'
;MIRVTLDVDADPSPMLMLQAETWEVHIRASLADLSRLTSIRRANWDERRSLQVGECAGAPVFWAVAGDDHATILIGQDDETWDAALIVPLATIDEIVTLTRP
;
A
#
# COMPACT_ATOMS: atom_id res chain seq x y z
N MET A 1 6.53 -10.31 10.88
CA MET A 1 5.06 -10.16 10.81
C MET A 1 4.77 -8.68 10.72
N ILE A 2 3.91 -8.27 9.78
CA ILE A 2 3.52 -6.87 9.60
C ILE A 2 2.17 -6.69 10.28
N ARG A 3 2.05 -5.70 11.17
CA ARG A 3 0.79 -5.28 11.76
C ARG A 3 0.14 -4.24 10.84
N VAL A 4 -1.14 -4.42 10.54
CA VAL A 4 -1.95 -3.46 9.80
C VAL A 4 -2.84 -2.72 10.79
N THR A 5 -2.93 -1.41 10.66
CA THR A 5 -3.86 -0.57 11.42
C THR A 5 -4.44 0.48 10.49
N LEU A 6 -5.76 0.66 10.54
CA LEU A 6 -6.46 1.66 9.77
C LEU A 6 -7.20 2.60 10.72
N ASP A 7 -6.73 3.84 10.80
CA ASP A 7 -7.41 4.91 11.51
C ASP A 7 -8.32 5.65 10.52
N VAL A 8 -9.62 5.36 10.59
CA VAL A 8 -10.64 5.92 9.70
C VAL A 8 -11.00 7.37 10.04
N ASP A 9 -10.70 7.81 11.26
CA ASP A 9 -11.06 9.13 11.78
C ASP A 9 -9.87 10.11 11.73
N ALA A 10 -8.72 9.69 11.19
CA ALA A 10 -7.55 10.53 11.01
C ALA A 10 -7.84 11.74 10.10
N ASP A 11 -7.33 12.92 10.48
CA ASP A 11 -7.43 14.18 9.74
C ASP A 11 -6.12 14.43 8.95
N PRO A 12 -6.16 14.92 7.69
CA PRO A 12 -7.33 15.23 6.85
C PRO A 12 -7.97 14.05 6.11
N SER A 13 -7.41 12.85 6.25
CA SER A 13 -7.90 11.64 5.59
C SER A 13 -7.46 10.39 6.36
N PRO A 14 -8.18 9.26 6.18
CA PRO A 14 -7.84 8.00 6.84
C PRO A 14 -6.37 7.63 6.67
N MET A 15 -5.81 7.07 7.73
CA MET A 15 -4.39 6.69 7.80
C MET A 15 -4.25 5.18 7.91
N LEU A 16 -3.60 4.58 6.93
CA LEU A 16 -3.10 3.22 7.01
C LEU A 16 -1.69 3.23 7.60
N MET A 17 -1.49 2.48 8.68
CA MET A 17 -0.19 2.20 9.26
C MET A 17 0.18 0.74 9.01
N LEU A 18 1.36 0.53 8.42
CA LEU A 18 2.00 -0.78 8.34
C LEU A 18 3.24 -0.76 9.23
N GLN A 19 3.35 -1.72 10.14
CA GLN A 19 4.42 -1.74 11.14
C GLN A 19 5.05 -3.12 11.22
N ALA A 20 6.38 -3.16 11.17
CA ALA A 20 7.21 -4.33 11.48
C ALA A 20 8.14 -3.99 12.67
N GLU A 21 9.05 -4.91 13.00
CA GLU A 21 9.96 -4.73 14.15
C GLU A 21 10.91 -3.54 13.99
N THR A 22 11.36 -3.26 12.77
CA THR A 22 12.41 -2.26 12.50
C THR A 22 11.94 -1.07 11.67
N TRP A 23 10.67 -1.06 11.23
CA TRP A 23 10.14 -0.02 10.38
C TRP A 23 8.64 0.16 10.56
N GLU A 24 8.18 1.36 10.26
CA GLU A 24 6.78 1.71 10.10
C GLU A 24 6.61 2.63 8.89
N VAL A 25 5.46 2.55 8.23
CA VAL A 25 5.08 3.47 7.16
C VAL A 25 3.63 3.88 7.34
N HIS A 26 3.39 5.18 7.13
CA HIS A 26 2.09 5.83 7.27
C HIS A 26 1.63 6.28 5.88
N ILE A 27 0.50 5.74 5.42
CA ILE A 27 -0.06 5.98 4.10
C ILE A 27 -1.44 6.58 4.27
N ARG A 28 -1.63 7.81 3.80
CA ARG A 28 -2.93 8.48 3.77
C ARG A 28 -3.67 8.09 2.49
N ALA A 29 -4.90 7.61 2.63
CA ALA A 29 -5.72 7.23 1.49
C ALA A 29 -7.20 7.18 1.90
N SER A 30 -8.10 7.45 0.95
CA SER A 30 -9.53 7.20 1.17
C SER A 30 -9.80 5.69 1.27
N LEU A 31 -10.89 5.29 1.93
CA LEU A 31 -11.31 3.88 1.96
C LEU A 31 -11.61 3.35 0.55
N ALA A 32 -12.17 4.20 -0.31
CA ALA A 32 -12.39 3.87 -1.72
C ALA A 32 -11.07 3.58 -2.44
N ASP A 33 -10.02 4.37 -2.19
CA ASP A 33 -8.71 4.12 -2.77
C ASP A 33 -8.06 2.85 -2.24
N LEU A 34 -8.08 2.64 -0.92
CA LEU A 34 -7.54 1.42 -0.31
C LEU A 34 -8.28 0.16 -0.81
N SER A 35 -9.59 0.24 -1.06
CA SER A 35 -10.37 -0.88 -1.61
C SER A 35 -9.91 -1.31 -3.02
N ARG A 36 -9.26 -0.42 -3.79
CA ARG A 36 -8.71 -0.75 -5.12
C ARG A 36 -7.59 -1.77 -5.04
N LEU A 37 -6.94 -1.93 -3.87
CA LEU A 37 -5.94 -2.97 -3.63
C LEU A 37 -6.49 -4.40 -3.77
N THR A 38 -7.82 -4.59 -3.81
CA THR A 38 -8.45 -5.85 -4.24
C THR A 38 -7.94 -6.36 -5.59
N SER A 39 -7.48 -5.45 -6.45
CA SER A 39 -6.95 -5.76 -7.77
C SER A 39 -5.43 -5.97 -7.82
N ILE A 40 -4.74 -6.03 -6.67
CA ILE A 40 -3.26 -6.09 -6.60
C ILE A 40 -2.66 -7.23 -7.43
N ARG A 41 -3.32 -8.39 -7.47
CA ARG A 41 -2.86 -9.57 -8.23
C ARG A 41 -2.84 -9.35 -9.75
N ARG A 42 -3.43 -8.26 -10.26
CA ARG A 42 -3.39 -7.85 -11.67
C ARG A 42 -2.36 -6.74 -11.94
N ALA A 43 -1.79 -6.15 -10.91
CA ALA A 43 -0.83 -5.05 -11.01
C ALA A 43 0.60 -5.58 -11.05
N ASN A 44 0.98 -6.22 -12.15
CA ASN A 44 2.34 -6.75 -12.35
C ASN A 44 3.29 -5.65 -12.83
N TRP A 45 4.31 -5.36 -12.03
CA TRP A 45 5.30 -4.32 -12.34
C TRP A 45 6.11 -4.63 -13.61
N ASP A 46 6.45 -5.91 -13.87
CA ASP A 46 7.15 -6.33 -15.09
C ASP A 46 6.32 -6.06 -16.36
N GLU A 47 4.99 -6.00 -16.22
CA GLU A 47 4.05 -5.63 -17.29
C GLU A 47 3.73 -4.13 -17.29
N ARG A 48 4.50 -3.32 -16.55
CA ARG A 48 4.30 -1.87 -16.35
C ARG A 48 2.92 -1.55 -15.78
N ARG A 49 2.46 -2.35 -14.81
CA ARG A 49 1.17 -2.15 -14.13
C ARG A 49 1.39 -2.01 -12.64
N SER A 50 0.96 -0.87 -12.10
CA SER A 50 0.89 -0.59 -10.68
C SER A 50 -0.46 0.02 -10.32
N LEU A 51 -0.79 0.04 -9.03
CA LEU A 51 -1.91 0.77 -8.47
C LEU A 51 -1.37 1.96 -7.70
N GLN A 52 -1.64 3.18 -8.16
CA GLN A 52 -1.39 4.38 -7.36
C GLN A 52 -2.51 4.51 -6.32
N VAL A 53 -2.17 4.25 -5.06
CA VAL A 53 -3.09 4.25 -3.91
C VAL A 53 -2.39 4.88 -2.70
N GLY A 54 -2.83 6.09 -2.38
CA GLY A 54 -2.40 6.83 -1.20
C GLY A 54 -1.14 7.65 -1.39
N GLU A 55 -0.76 8.31 -0.29
CA GLU A 55 0.38 9.21 -0.20
C GLU A 55 1.12 8.97 1.13
N CYS A 56 2.45 8.99 1.09
CA CYS A 56 3.32 8.91 2.26
C CYS A 56 4.29 10.09 2.23
N ALA A 57 4.28 10.90 3.28
CA ALA A 57 5.17 12.06 3.44
C ALA A 57 5.17 13.04 2.24
N GLY A 58 4.02 13.28 1.60
CA GLY A 58 3.95 14.17 0.42
C GLY A 58 4.12 13.44 -0.92
N ALA A 59 4.55 12.18 -0.92
CA ALA A 59 4.87 11.41 -2.12
C ALA A 59 3.81 10.35 -2.43
N PRO A 60 3.42 10.17 -3.71
CA PRO A 60 2.55 9.08 -4.13
C PRO A 60 3.06 7.70 -3.72
N VAL A 61 2.12 6.79 -3.43
CA VAL A 61 2.42 5.39 -3.15
C VAL A 61 1.86 4.50 -4.26
N PHE A 62 2.73 3.67 -4.83
CA PHE A 62 2.38 2.71 -5.87
C PHE A 62 2.53 1.29 -5.34
N TRP A 63 1.60 0.43 -5.75
CA TRP A 63 1.54 -0.96 -5.32
C TRP A 63 1.58 -1.87 -6.54
N ALA A 64 2.45 -2.87 -6.51
CA ALA A 64 2.50 -3.88 -7.55
C ALA A 64 2.71 -5.26 -6.93
N VAL A 65 2.16 -6.30 -7.56
CA VAL A 65 2.48 -7.67 -7.20
C VAL A 65 3.96 -7.94 -7.52
N ALA A 66 4.62 -8.62 -6.59
CA ALA A 66 5.94 -9.17 -6.75
C ALA A 66 5.85 -10.71 -6.81
N GLY A 67 6.93 -11.37 -7.21
CA GLY A 67 7.01 -12.82 -7.15
C GLY A 67 6.76 -13.39 -5.75
N ASP A 68 6.49 -14.70 -5.69
CA ASP A 68 6.43 -15.47 -4.44
C ASP A 68 5.42 -14.96 -3.39
N ASP A 69 4.22 -14.57 -3.80
CA ASP A 69 3.11 -14.14 -2.90
C ASP A 69 3.40 -12.85 -2.12
N HIS A 70 4.14 -11.92 -2.73
CA HIS A 70 4.44 -10.60 -2.18
C HIS A 70 3.87 -9.46 -3.04
N ALA A 71 3.83 -8.27 -2.46
CA ALA A 71 3.64 -7.01 -3.16
C ALA A 71 4.77 -6.05 -2.80
N THR A 72 5.13 -5.22 -3.75
CA THR A 72 6.05 -4.09 -3.55
C THR A 72 5.23 -2.82 -3.36
N ILE A 73 5.60 -2.05 -2.35
CA ILE A 73 5.14 -0.70 -2.09
C ILE A 73 6.27 0.24 -2.52
N LEU A 74 6.00 1.13 -3.47
CA LEU A 74 6.95 2.10 -4.00
C LEU A 74 6.50 3.50 -3.59
N ILE A 75 7.39 4.29 -3.00
CA ILE A 75 7.07 5.62 -2.48
C ILE A 75 8.01 6.62 -3.16
N GLY A 76 7.45 7.53 -3.93
CA GLY A 76 8.23 8.53 -4.66
C GLY A 76 7.48 9.10 -5.86
N GLN A 77 8.24 9.64 -6.82
CA GLN A 77 7.69 10.42 -7.93
C GLN A 77 6.76 9.60 -8.84
N ASP A 78 7.15 8.37 -9.18
CA ASP A 78 6.36 7.43 -9.96
C ASP A 78 6.71 5.96 -9.63
N ASP A 79 6.11 5.01 -10.35
CA ASP A 79 6.36 3.58 -10.20
C ASP A 79 7.64 3.09 -10.90
N GLU A 80 8.47 3.98 -11.43
CA GLU A 80 9.79 3.71 -12.01
C GLU A 80 10.93 4.44 -11.28
N THR A 81 10.60 5.52 -10.56
CA THR A 81 11.51 6.41 -9.85
C THR A 81 10.97 6.69 -8.44
N TRP A 82 11.47 5.91 -7.47
CA TRP A 82 11.04 5.96 -6.07
C TRP A 82 12.21 6.22 -5.12
N ASP A 83 11.89 6.84 -3.98
CA ASP A 83 12.84 7.13 -2.90
C ASP A 83 12.96 5.95 -1.92
N ALA A 84 11.86 5.22 -1.74
CA ALA A 84 11.79 4.05 -0.86
C ALA A 84 10.93 2.94 -1.46
N ALA A 85 11.30 1.69 -1.15
CA ALA A 85 10.51 0.52 -1.49
C ALA A 85 10.44 -0.46 -0.32
N LEU A 86 9.26 -1.05 -0.13
CA LEU A 86 9.01 -2.10 0.87
C LEU A 86 8.43 -3.32 0.16
N ILE A 87 8.82 -4.50 0.60
CA ILE A 87 8.21 -5.76 0.15
C ILE A 87 7.38 -6.30 1.32
N VAL A 88 6.10 -6.57 1.05
CA VAL A 88 5.15 -7.07 2.04
C VAL A 88 4.46 -8.33 1.50
N PRO A 89 4.06 -9.29 2.35
CA PRO A 89 3.28 -10.43 1.89
C PRO A 89 1.92 -9.99 1.32
N LEU A 90 1.38 -10.70 0.32
CA LEU A 90 0.04 -10.43 -0.22
C LEU A 90 -1.05 -10.58 0.85
N ALA A 91 -0.84 -11.42 1.87
CA ALA A 91 -1.71 -11.52 3.03
C ALA A 91 -1.88 -10.17 3.77
N THR A 92 -0.86 -9.32 3.79
CA THR A 92 -0.96 -7.95 4.32
C THR A 92 -1.93 -7.11 3.49
N ILE A 93 -1.94 -7.28 2.16
CA ILE A 93 -2.87 -6.58 1.28
C ILE A 93 -4.31 -7.06 1.48
N ASP A 94 -4.49 -8.36 1.64
CA ASP A 94 -5.81 -8.95 1.90
C ASP A 94 -6.40 -8.46 3.24
N GLU A 95 -5.56 -8.24 4.27
CA GLU A 95 -5.95 -7.60 5.54
C GLU A 95 -6.36 -6.14 5.35
N ILE A 96 -5.58 -5.33 4.62
CA ILE A 96 -5.93 -3.93 4.30
C ILE A 96 -7.31 -3.87 3.63
N VAL A 97 -7.52 -4.68 2.59
CA VAL A 97 -8.79 -4.75 1.86
C VAL A 97 -9.96 -5.10 2.78
N THR A 98 -9.75 -5.98 3.76
CA THR A 98 -10.80 -6.39 4.70
C THR A 98 -11.22 -5.22 5.60
N LEU A 99 -10.28 -4.38 6.04
CA LEU A 99 -10.53 -3.19 6.86
C LEU A 99 -11.26 -2.07 6.11
N THR A 100 -11.27 -2.09 4.77
CA THR A 100 -11.95 -1.06 3.94
C THR A 100 -13.45 -1.32 3.74
N ARG A 101 -13.96 -2.46 4.20
CA ARG A 101 -15.38 -2.83 4.05
C ARG A 101 -16.18 -2.35 5.26
N PRO A 102 -17.39 -1.81 5.06
CA PRO A 102 -18.28 -1.41 6.15
C PRO A 102 -18.83 -2.61 6.93
#